data_AF-A0AA96ZZ02-F1
#
_entry.id   AF-A0AA96ZZ02-F1
#
_cell.length_a   1.000
_cell.length_b   1.000
_cell.length_c   1.000
_cell.angle_alpha   90.00
_cell.angle_beta   90.00
_cell.angle_gamma   90.00
#
_symmetry.space_group_name_H-M   'P 1'
#
loop_
_entity.id
_entity.type
_entity.pdbx_description
1 polymer ?
#
loop_
_entity_poly.entity_id
_entity_poly.type
_entity_poly.pdbx_seq_one_letter_code
_entity_poly.pdbx_strand_id
1 'polypeptide(L)'
;MQPFEPEFYMPYPARLNPNLEEARVHSKWAYEVGILGSEQDAQETPIWDERKFDAMDYALLCSYTHPDADAAELDLVTDWYVWVFFFDDHFLELFKRSQDMAGAAYLDRLPAFMPVHPSDPPPPEPTHPVERGLADLWSRTAPTASVDWLLRFSENTKHLLEESLWELANIRQGRVANPIEYIEMRRKVGGAPWSANLVEHAVRSEIPPAIVSTRPMQVLKDTFADGVHLRNDLFSYQREVEEEGENANCILVFERFLNIETQEAADLTNNLLTSRLQQFENTAIAELPTLCLEYGLDPTEQMQVFNYVKGLQDWQSGGHEWHLRSSRYMNKGSAQDSEGPILGGPTGLGTSAARLGLSRGALGLRVRNHTFIPFQPVGPLPLPEFYMPFTTGLSSHLDTARRNSKEWTRQGMLDTLPGVPGGFDDHKFDAADLALCAAMIHPDASAPELELTTGWLIWGTYADDYFPALYGYGRNMAAAKLFNDRLPAFMPLDGGPIPVPTNPVERGLADLWSRTAAPMSMARRQFRKAIM
;
A
#
# COMPACT_ATOMS: atom_id res chain seq x y z
N MET A 1 22.10 -5.57 25.87
CA MET A 1 22.43 -4.52 24.89
C MET A 1 21.30 -4.49 23.87
N GLN A 2 20.99 -3.35 23.28
CA GLN A 2 20.02 -3.29 22.18
C GLN A 2 20.54 -4.11 21.00
N PRO A 3 19.72 -4.88 20.25
CA PRO A 3 20.18 -5.68 19.13
C PRO A 3 20.73 -4.88 17.94
N PHE A 4 20.32 -3.60 17.77
CA PHE A 4 20.78 -2.72 16.69
C PHE A 4 20.49 -1.23 16.98
N GLU A 5 21.11 -0.31 16.21
CA GLU A 5 20.87 1.15 16.27
C GLU A 5 20.74 1.77 14.85
N PRO A 6 19.52 2.10 14.37
CA PRO A 6 19.31 2.62 13.02
C PRO A 6 19.29 4.16 12.94
N GLU A 7 19.82 4.73 11.86
CA GLU A 7 19.66 6.17 11.52
C GLU A 7 18.42 6.37 10.64
N PHE A 8 17.37 7.02 11.16
CA PHE A 8 16.09 7.16 10.46
C PHE A 8 16.04 8.36 9.50
N TYR A 9 15.39 8.17 8.35
CA TYR A 9 14.98 9.28 7.48
C TYR A 9 13.72 9.97 8.02
N MET A 10 13.86 11.22 8.49
CA MET A 10 12.79 12.01 9.08
C MET A 10 12.52 13.29 8.25
N PRO A 11 11.66 13.23 7.22
CA PRO A 11 11.41 14.35 6.30
C PRO A 11 10.63 15.51 6.92
N TYR A 12 9.86 15.26 7.98
CA TYR A 12 8.99 16.23 8.64
C TYR A 12 9.25 16.25 10.15
N PRO A 13 9.34 17.43 10.79
CA PRO A 13 9.38 17.50 12.25
C PRO A 13 7.99 17.21 12.83
N ALA A 14 7.94 16.45 13.91
CA ALA A 14 6.70 16.21 14.64
C ALA A 14 6.18 17.49 15.31
N ARG A 15 4.87 17.55 15.49
CA ARG A 15 4.16 18.60 16.23
C ARG A 15 3.35 17.95 17.33
N LEU A 16 3.14 18.66 18.44
CA LEU A 16 2.41 18.14 19.59
C LEU A 16 1.12 18.94 19.79
N ASN A 17 0.00 18.23 19.90
CA ASN A 17 -1.31 18.81 20.20
C ASN A 17 -1.28 19.48 21.59
N PRO A 18 -1.78 20.72 21.73
CA PRO A 18 -1.82 21.42 23.01
C PRO A 18 -2.75 20.79 24.07
N ASN A 19 -3.66 19.89 23.67
CA ASN A 19 -4.64 19.27 24.56
C ASN A 19 -4.17 17.94 25.19
N LEU A 20 -2.86 17.63 25.14
CA LEU A 20 -2.30 16.36 25.64
C LEU A 20 -2.72 16.01 27.07
N GLU A 21 -2.63 16.96 28.00
CA GLU A 21 -2.95 16.66 29.41
C GLU A 21 -4.45 16.40 29.61
N GLU A 22 -5.32 17.02 28.82
CA GLU A 22 -6.75 16.73 28.82
C GLU A 22 -7.01 15.32 28.30
N ALA A 23 -6.39 14.95 27.18
CA ALA A 23 -6.50 13.60 26.61
C ALA A 23 -5.97 12.50 27.56
N ARG A 24 -4.90 12.76 28.32
CA ARG A 24 -4.42 11.82 29.35
C ARG A 24 -5.46 11.58 30.44
N VAL A 25 -6.11 12.63 30.92
CA VAL A 25 -7.17 12.53 31.93
C VAL A 25 -8.40 11.83 31.35
N HIS A 26 -8.83 12.22 30.15
CA HIS A 26 -9.99 11.64 29.47
C HIS A 26 -9.80 10.14 29.19
N SER A 27 -8.61 9.73 28.72
CA SER A 27 -8.31 8.34 28.35
C SER A 27 -8.48 7.32 29.50
N LYS A 28 -8.64 7.79 30.74
CA LYS A 28 -9.08 6.97 31.88
C LYS A 28 -10.51 6.43 31.72
N TRP A 29 -11.23 6.81 30.65
CA TRP A 29 -12.35 6.07 30.05
C TRP A 29 -12.09 4.55 30.00
N ALA A 30 -10.83 4.11 29.89
CA ALA A 30 -10.42 2.71 29.99
C ALA A 30 -10.98 1.97 31.24
N TYR A 31 -11.25 2.66 32.36
CA TYR A 31 -11.94 2.07 33.52
C TYR A 31 -13.42 1.79 33.23
N GLU A 32 -14.11 2.69 32.55
CA GLU A 32 -15.55 2.60 32.27
C GLU A 32 -15.88 1.40 31.40
N VAL A 33 -15.02 1.11 30.42
CA VAL A 33 -15.17 -0.06 29.54
C VAL A 33 -14.53 -1.33 30.11
N GLY A 34 -13.82 -1.23 31.23
CA GLY A 34 -13.20 -2.34 31.96
C GLY A 34 -11.88 -2.84 31.37
N ILE A 35 -11.16 -2.02 30.61
CA ILE A 35 -9.80 -2.30 30.10
C ILE A 35 -8.79 -2.38 31.25
N LEU A 36 -8.88 -1.47 32.22
CA LEU A 36 -8.06 -1.48 33.44
C LEU A 36 -8.68 -2.32 34.58
N GLY A 37 -9.75 -3.06 34.27
CA GLY A 37 -10.61 -3.73 35.24
C GLY A 37 -11.55 -2.77 35.99
N SER A 38 -12.40 -3.33 36.86
CA SER A 38 -13.12 -2.57 37.89
C SER A 38 -12.43 -2.77 39.24
N GLU A 39 -12.67 -1.89 40.23
CA GLU A 39 -12.25 -2.16 41.62
C GLU A 39 -12.83 -3.49 42.17
N GLN A 40 -13.85 -4.07 41.52
CA GLN A 40 -14.59 -5.24 41.98
C GLN A 40 -14.25 -6.56 41.24
N ASP A 41 -13.58 -6.53 40.09
CA ASP A 41 -13.31 -7.71 39.24
C ASP A 41 -11.93 -8.37 39.50
N ALA A 42 -11.42 -8.27 40.73
CA ALA A 42 -10.08 -8.71 41.15
C ALA A 42 -9.81 -10.24 41.11
N GLN A 43 -10.57 -11.04 40.37
CA GLN A 43 -10.35 -12.50 40.27
C GLN A 43 -9.50 -12.94 39.09
N GLU A 44 -9.26 -12.08 38.10
CA GLU A 44 -8.28 -12.31 37.04
C GLU A 44 -7.31 -11.12 37.01
N THR A 45 -6.00 -11.37 36.93
CA THR A 45 -5.02 -10.28 36.87
C THR A 45 -5.28 -9.48 35.60
N PRO A 46 -5.58 -8.17 35.68
CA PRO A 46 -5.92 -7.40 34.50
C PRO A 46 -4.72 -7.34 33.54
N ILE A 47 -4.98 -7.43 32.22
CA ILE A 47 -3.93 -7.41 31.18
C ILE A 47 -3.05 -6.16 31.32
N TRP A 48 -3.69 -5.02 31.67
CA TRP A 48 -3.04 -3.77 32.01
C TRP A 48 -3.44 -3.33 33.42
N ASP A 49 -2.46 -2.87 34.19
CA ASP A 49 -2.70 -2.00 35.33
C ASP A 49 -2.53 -0.52 34.93
N GLU A 50 -2.97 0.39 35.80
CA GLU A 50 -2.91 1.83 35.55
C GLU A 50 -1.47 2.30 35.28
N ARG A 51 -0.50 1.72 36.00
CA ARG A 51 0.91 2.08 35.84
C ARG A 51 1.43 1.69 34.45
N LYS A 52 1.11 0.50 33.95
CA LYS A 52 1.46 0.05 32.60
C LYS A 52 0.77 0.95 31.58
N PHE A 53 -0.52 1.24 31.76
CA PHE A 53 -1.27 2.15 30.89
C PHE A 53 -0.63 3.54 30.77
N ASP A 54 -0.31 4.17 31.92
CA ASP A 54 0.32 5.50 31.95
C ASP A 54 1.72 5.50 31.34
N ALA A 55 2.48 4.41 31.51
CA ALA A 55 3.81 4.28 30.93
C ALA A 55 3.80 4.11 29.39
N MET A 56 2.72 3.55 28.84
CA MET A 56 2.56 3.41 27.38
C MET A 56 2.15 4.74 26.72
N ASP A 57 1.40 5.58 27.44
CA ASP A 57 1.04 6.96 27.10
C ASP A 57 0.44 7.10 25.69
N TYR A 58 -0.74 6.49 25.46
CA TYR A 58 -1.45 6.56 24.19
C TYR A 58 -2.00 7.96 23.87
N ALA A 59 -2.25 8.78 24.90
CA ALA A 59 -2.58 10.19 24.71
C ALA A 59 -1.42 10.96 24.08
N LEU A 60 -0.16 10.66 24.46
CA LEU A 60 1.02 11.23 23.81
C LEU A 60 1.16 10.78 22.35
N LEU A 61 0.89 9.50 22.05
CA LEU A 61 0.83 9.02 20.65
C LEU A 61 -0.17 9.85 19.84
N CYS A 62 -1.40 9.98 20.33
CA CYS A 62 -2.47 10.65 19.62
C CYS A 62 -2.22 12.15 19.48
N SER A 63 -1.64 12.77 20.51
CA SER A 63 -1.26 14.19 20.49
C SER A 63 -0.15 14.49 19.47
N TYR A 64 0.78 13.57 19.26
CA TYR A 64 1.80 13.70 18.23
C TYR A 64 1.28 13.42 16.82
N THR A 65 0.38 12.44 16.68
CA THR A 65 -0.12 11.98 15.38
C THR A 65 -1.28 12.81 14.85
N HIS A 66 -2.03 13.48 15.72
CA HIS A 66 -3.18 14.34 15.40
C HIS A 66 -3.01 15.75 15.99
N PRO A 67 -1.95 16.49 15.60
CA PRO A 67 -1.56 17.72 16.27
C PRO A 67 -2.55 18.89 16.09
N ASP A 68 -3.43 18.83 15.10
CA ASP A 68 -4.42 19.87 14.81
C ASP A 68 -5.86 19.47 15.20
N ALA A 69 -6.06 18.29 15.80
CA ALA A 69 -7.37 17.87 16.31
C ALA A 69 -7.81 18.77 17.48
N ASP A 70 -9.10 19.09 17.54
CA ASP A 70 -9.67 19.73 18.73
C ASP A 70 -9.73 18.73 19.90
N ALA A 71 -9.99 19.23 21.11
CA ALA A 71 -9.91 18.40 22.33
C ALA A 71 -10.85 17.18 22.27
N ALA A 72 -12.11 17.37 21.86
CA ALA A 72 -13.09 16.29 21.79
C ALA A 72 -12.73 15.24 20.72
N GLU A 73 -12.16 15.68 19.60
CA GLU A 73 -11.67 14.78 18.55
C GLU A 73 -10.43 14.01 19.01
N LEU A 74 -9.49 14.68 19.69
CA LEU A 74 -8.29 14.06 20.23
C LEU A 74 -8.63 13.01 21.29
N ASP A 75 -9.61 13.29 22.15
CA ASP A 75 -10.12 12.37 23.16
C ASP A 75 -10.70 11.10 22.50
N LEU A 76 -11.56 11.26 21.50
CA LEU A 76 -12.14 10.14 20.76
C LEU A 76 -11.07 9.29 20.06
N VAL A 77 -10.13 9.91 19.35
CA VAL A 77 -9.04 9.20 18.68
C VAL A 77 -8.15 8.49 19.71
N THR A 78 -7.88 9.12 20.85
CA THR A 78 -7.11 8.51 21.95
C THR A 78 -7.79 7.25 22.45
N ASP A 79 -9.10 7.27 22.68
CA ASP A 79 -9.85 6.09 23.11
C ASP A 79 -9.81 4.96 22.06
N TRP A 80 -9.88 5.29 20.77
CA TRP A 80 -9.70 4.32 19.68
C TRP A 80 -8.33 3.65 19.70
N TYR A 81 -7.26 4.41 19.94
CA TYR A 81 -5.91 3.85 20.08
C TYR A 81 -5.74 3.04 21.37
N VAL A 82 -6.32 3.48 22.48
CA VAL A 82 -6.38 2.67 23.71
C VAL A 82 -7.04 1.32 23.44
N TRP A 83 -8.18 1.31 22.75
CA TRP A 83 -8.91 0.09 22.40
C TRP A 83 -8.09 -0.83 21.48
N VAL A 84 -7.47 -0.32 20.42
CA VAL A 84 -6.76 -1.17 19.44
C VAL A 84 -5.51 -1.80 20.04
N PHE A 85 -4.76 -1.07 20.87
CA PHE A 85 -3.60 -1.62 21.57
C PHE A 85 -4.02 -2.59 22.68
N PHE A 86 -5.15 -2.34 23.34
CA PHE A 86 -5.68 -3.28 24.32
C PHE A 86 -6.11 -4.57 23.64
N PHE A 87 -6.76 -4.48 22.49
CA PHE A 87 -7.15 -5.64 21.70
C PHE A 87 -5.93 -6.52 21.34
N ASP A 88 -4.84 -5.91 20.89
CA ASP A 88 -3.58 -6.62 20.56
C ASP A 88 -3.01 -7.37 21.78
N ASP A 89 -2.80 -6.66 22.90
CA ASP A 89 -2.28 -7.27 24.14
C ASP A 89 -3.27 -8.33 24.70
N HIS A 90 -4.59 -8.10 24.63
CA HIS A 90 -5.62 -9.05 25.04
C HIS A 90 -5.60 -10.32 24.18
N PHE A 91 -5.44 -10.17 22.87
CA PHE A 91 -5.39 -11.31 21.97
C PHE A 91 -4.10 -12.12 22.15
N LEU A 92 -2.98 -11.44 22.38
CA LEU A 92 -1.71 -12.07 22.73
C LEU A 92 -1.84 -12.96 23.98
N GLU A 93 -2.33 -12.39 25.08
CA GLU A 93 -2.39 -13.07 26.38
C GLU A 93 -3.38 -14.24 26.38
N LEU A 94 -4.57 -14.08 25.80
CA LEU A 94 -5.60 -15.11 25.84
C LEU A 94 -5.44 -16.19 24.77
N PHE A 95 -4.96 -15.84 23.57
CA PHE A 95 -5.02 -16.75 22.42
C PHE A 95 -3.65 -17.07 21.81
N LYS A 96 -2.73 -16.10 21.63
CA LYS A 96 -1.42 -16.39 21.02
C LYS A 96 -0.52 -17.24 21.93
N ARG A 97 -0.40 -16.89 23.22
CA ARG A 97 0.41 -17.67 24.17
C ARG A 97 -0.06 -19.12 24.33
N SER A 98 -1.37 -19.31 24.36
CA SER A 98 -2.02 -20.63 24.48
C SER A 98 -2.18 -21.35 23.13
N GLN A 99 -1.99 -20.64 22.02
CA GLN A 99 -2.25 -21.08 20.66
C GLN A 99 -3.72 -21.51 20.41
N ASP A 100 -4.68 -20.90 21.13
CA ASP A 100 -6.09 -21.27 21.10
C ASP A 100 -6.85 -20.66 19.92
N MET A 101 -6.76 -21.32 18.76
CA MET A 101 -7.57 -20.96 17.58
C MET A 101 -9.06 -21.14 17.77
N ALA A 102 -9.51 -22.04 18.67
CA ALA A 102 -10.94 -22.28 18.85
C ALA A 102 -11.56 -21.13 19.66
N GLY A 103 -10.86 -20.65 20.70
CA GLY A 103 -11.24 -19.48 21.47
C GLY A 103 -11.21 -18.18 20.65
N ALA A 104 -10.29 -18.07 19.68
CA ALA A 104 -10.19 -16.92 18.79
C ALA A 104 -11.44 -16.70 17.89
N ALA A 105 -12.36 -17.67 17.81
CA ALA A 105 -13.64 -17.52 17.11
C ALA A 105 -14.54 -16.42 17.70
N TYR A 106 -14.25 -15.87 18.89
CA TYR A 106 -14.98 -14.72 19.43
C TYR A 106 -14.89 -13.48 18.50
N LEU A 107 -13.84 -13.37 17.68
CA LEU A 107 -13.67 -12.28 16.72
C LEU A 107 -14.85 -12.18 15.74
N ASP A 108 -15.53 -13.29 15.45
CA ASP A 108 -16.73 -13.33 14.58
C ASP A 108 -17.89 -12.49 15.14
N ARG A 109 -17.88 -12.17 16.44
CA ARG A 109 -18.89 -11.33 17.09
C ARG A 109 -18.63 -9.83 16.90
N LEU A 110 -17.37 -9.41 16.81
CA LEU A 110 -17.00 -7.99 16.79
C LEU A 110 -17.64 -7.18 15.65
N PRO A 111 -17.83 -7.70 14.43
CA PRO A 111 -18.54 -6.99 13.36
C PRO A 111 -19.97 -6.57 13.74
N ALA A 112 -20.65 -7.29 14.63
CA ALA A 112 -22.01 -6.96 15.07
C ALA A 112 -22.09 -5.67 15.89
N PHE A 113 -20.95 -5.16 16.39
CA PHE A 113 -20.86 -3.90 17.13
C PHE A 113 -20.62 -2.67 16.24
N MET A 114 -20.54 -2.87 14.91
CA MET A 114 -20.30 -1.79 13.94
C MET A 114 -21.44 -1.66 12.91
N PRO A 115 -22.70 -1.44 13.33
CA PRO A 115 -23.80 -1.24 12.38
C PRO A 115 -23.59 0.05 11.58
N VAL A 116 -23.72 -0.04 10.25
CA VAL A 116 -23.50 1.09 9.34
C VAL A 116 -24.81 1.74 8.93
N HIS A 117 -25.86 0.94 8.74
CA HIS A 117 -27.17 1.41 8.31
C HIS A 117 -28.19 1.36 9.44
N PRO A 118 -29.19 2.26 9.46
CA PRO A 118 -30.30 2.19 10.43
C PRO A 118 -31.12 0.89 10.37
N SER A 119 -31.04 0.17 9.25
CA SER A 119 -31.68 -1.14 9.06
C SER A 119 -30.87 -2.31 9.61
N ASP A 120 -29.60 -2.09 9.96
CA ASP A 120 -28.76 -3.14 10.53
C ASP A 120 -29.28 -3.53 11.92
N PRO A 121 -29.13 -4.80 12.33
CA PRO A 121 -29.49 -5.22 13.67
C PRO A 121 -28.79 -4.37 14.73
N PRO A 122 -29.45 -4.05 15.86
CA PRO A 122 -28.77 -3.40 16.96
C PRO A 122 -27.63 -4.28 17.48
N PRO A 123 -26.54 -3.69 18.00
CA PRO A 123 -25.44 -4.45 18.55
C PRO A 123 -25.94 -5.35 19.69
N PRO A 124 -25.41 -6.58 19.83
CA PRO A 124 -25.75 -7.43 20.96
C PRO A 124 -25.20 -6.85 22.28
N GLU A 125 -25.65 -7.40 23.41
CA GLU A 125 -25.13 -6.99 24.72
C GLU A 125 -23.62 -7.34 24.82
N PRO A 126 -22.73 -6.38 25.08
CA PRO A 126 -21.30 -6.61 25.14
C PRO A 126 -20.92 -7.41 26.39
N THR A 127 -20.09 -8.44 26.21
CA THR A 127 -19.75 -9.42 27.25
C THR A 127 -18.34 -9.28 27.81
N HIS A 128 -17.44 -8.56 27.13
CA HIS A 128 -16.05 -8.35 27.56
C HIS A 128 -15.54 -6.95 27.15
N PRO A 129 -14.39 -6.47 27.69
CA PRO A 129 -13.94 -5.08 27.49
C PRO A 129 -13.76 -4.68 26.02
N VAL A 130 -13.25 -5.58 25.17
CA VAL A 130 -13.10 -5.32 23.72
C VAL A 130 -14.45 -5.01 23.06
N GLU A 131 -15.51 -5.76 23.36
CA GLU A 131 -16.86 -5.52 22.83
C GLU A 131 -17.45 -4.21 23.38
N ARG A 132 -17.29 -3.95 24.68
CA ARG A 132 -17.78 -2.71 25.31
C ARG A 132 -17.13 -1.47 24.72
N GLY A 133 -15.80 -1.50 24.58
CA GLY A 133 -15.04 -0.42 23.97
C GLY A 133 -15.46 -0.18 22.52
N LEU A 134 -15.58 -1.24 21.71
CA LEU A 134 -15.99 -1.11 20.32
C LEU A 134 -17.41 -0.54 20.18
N ALA A 135 -18.35 -0.98 21.03
CA ALA A 135 -19.72 -0.47 21.04
C ALA A 135 -19.79 1.03 21.37
N ASP A 136 -19.08 1.47 22.42
CA ASP A 136 -19.01 2.87 22.82
C ASP A 136 -18.39 3.74 21.71
N LEU A 137 -17.19 3.34 21.26
CA LEU A 137 -16.43 4.05 20.23
C LEU A 137 -17.20 4.18 18.92
N TRP A 138 -17.86 3.10 18.48
CA TRP A 138 -18.69 3.14 17.28
C TRP A 138 -19.87 4.09 17.44
N SER A 139 -20.53 4.08 18.61
CA SER A 139 -21.68 4.97 18.88
C SER A 139 -21.31 6.46 18.86
N ARG A 140 -20.07 6.79 19.25
CA ARG A 140 -19.52 8.16 19.25
C ARG A 140 -19.01 8.59 17.87
N THR A 141 -18.57 7.64 17.05
CA THR A 141 -17.94 7.90 15.74
C THR A 141 -18.96 7.87 14.59
N ALA A 142 -19.85 6.88 14.55
CA ALA A 142 -20.76 6.68 13.43
C ALA A 142 -21.67 7.88 13.10
N PRO A 143 -22.20 8.64 14.08
CA PRO A 143 -23.03 9.80 13.78
C PRO A 143 -22.32 10.98 13.12
N THR A 144 -20.97 11.02 13.13
CA THR A 144 -20.17 12.14 12.62
C THR A 144 -19.50 11.88 11.28
N ALA A 145 -19.68 10.68 10.70
CA ALA A 145 -19.05 10.26 9.46
C ALA A 145 -20.07 9.90 8.38
N SER A 146 -19.65 9.93 7.11
CA SER A 146 -20.48 9.45 6.01
C SER A 146 -20.62 7.92 6.02
N VAL A 147 -21.67 7.41 5.38
CA VAL A 147 -21.86 5.96 5.17
C VAL A 147 -20.69 5.35 4.40
N ASP A 148 -20.16 6.06 3.40
CA ASP A 148 -19.02 5.60 2.61
C ASP A 148 -17.75 5.49 3.47
N TRP A 149 -17.52 6.42 4.39
CA TRP A 149 -16.42 6.33 5.35
C TRP A 149 -16.64 5.18 6.34
N LEU A 150 -17.87 5.01 6.86
CA LEU A 150 -18.18 3.94 7.81
C LEU A 150 -18.01 2.55 7.20
N LEU A 151 -18.37 2.36 5.93
CA LEU A 151 -18.11 1.11 5.22
C LEU A 151 -16.61 0.81 5.14
N ARG A 152 -15.79 1.81 4.81
CA ARG A 152 -14.32 1.65 4.74
C ARG A 152 -13.70 1.39 6.11
N PHE A 153 -14.15 2.12 7.12
CA PHE A 153 -13.63 1.99 8.48
C PHE A 153 -14.03 0.66 9.11
N SER A 154 -15.29 0.23 8.97
CA SER A 154 -15.76 -1.09 9.40
C SER A 154 -14.97 -2.22 8.73
N GLU A 155 -14.71 -2.10 7.43
CA GLU A 155 -13.93 -3.10 6.70
C GLU A 155 -12.47 -3.15 7.17
N ASN A 156 -11.81 -2.01 7.35
CA ASN A 156 -10.46 -1.97 7.88
C ASN A 156 -10.37 -2.44 9.34
N THR A 157 -11.41 -2.22 10.15
CA THR A 157 -11.49 -2.82 11.49
C THR A 157 -11.60 -4.34 11.38
N LYS A 158 -12.41 -4.91 10.48
CA LYS A 158 -12.47 -6.37 10.28
C LYS A 158 -11.12 -6.94 9.85
N HIS A 159 -10.46 -6.28 8.91
CA HIS A 159 -9.12 -6.66 8.47
C HIS A 159 -8.11 -6.68 9.63
N LEU A 160 -8.15 -5.68 10.52
CA LEU A 160 -7.33 -5.64 11.74
C LEU A 160 -7.58 -6.85 12.64
N LEU A 161 -8.83 -7.29 12.78
CA LEU A 161 -9.17 -8.50 13.55
C LEU A 161 -8.66 -9.78 12.85
N GLU A 162 -8.75 -9.84 11.52
CA GLU A 162 -8.24 -10.95 10.71
C GLU A 162 -6.72 -11.10 10.79
N GLU A 163 -5.98 -10.01 11.01
CA GLU A 163 -4.52 -10.04 11.25
C GLU A 163 -4.17 -10.97 12.40
N SER A 164 -4.88 -10.85 13.52
CA SER A 164 -4.62 -11.66 14.71
C SER A 164 -4.81 -13.16 14.46
N LEU A 165 -5.76 -13.54 13.60
CA LEU A 165 -5.97 -14.94 13.18
C LEU A 165 -4.85 -15.43 12.27
N TRP A 166 -4.37 -14.60 11.34
CA TRP A 166 -3.26 -14.93 10.46
C TRP A 166 -1.95 -15.10 11.24
N GLU A 167 -1.65 -14.19 12.17
CA GLU A 167 -0.49 -14.27 13.06
C GLU A 167 -0.55 -15.53 13.93
N LEU A 168 -1.71 -15.80 14.55
CA LEU A 168 -1.93 -17.01 15.36
C LEU A 168 -1.70 -18.30 14.55
N ALA A 169 -2.20 -18.35 13.31
CA ALA A 169 -1.99 -19.49 12.43
C ALA A 169 -0.51 -19.69 12.08
N ASN A 170 0.24 -18.62 11.85
CA ASN A 170 1.68 -18.66 11.57
C ASN A 170 2.48 -19.13 12.78
N ILE A 171 2.18 -18.59 13.96
CA ILE A 171 2.79 -19.00 15.24
C ILE A 171 2.58 -20.50 15.47
N ARG A 172 1.34 -21.01 15.28
CA ARG A 172 1.02 -22.44 15.40
C ARG A 172 1.79 -23.34 14.44
N GLN A 173 2.08 -22.83 13.24
CA GLN A 173 2.82 -23.57 12.21
C GLN A 173 4.33 -23.42 12.33
N GLY A 174 4.84 -22.54 13.21
CA GLY A 174 6.25 -22.17 13.26
C GLY A 174 6.74 -21.55 11.95
N ARG A 175 5.84 -20.87 11.22
CA ARG A 175 6.07 -20.37 9.87
C ARG A 175 6.32 -18.88 9.89
N VAL A 176 7.47 -18.45 9.35
CA VAL A 176 7.76 -17.04 9.07
C VAL A 176 7.40 -16.75 7.61
N ALA A 177 6.67 -15.66 7.36
CA ALA A 177 6.32 -15.24 6.00
C ALA A 177 7.57 -14.86 5.19
N ASN A 178 7.51 -14.98 3.86
CA ASN A 178 8.54 -14.39 3.00
C ASN A 178 8.34 -12.87 2.87
N PRO A 179 9.33 -12.09 2.41
CA PRO A 179 9.23 -10.62 2.35
C PRO A 179 8.03 -10.08 1.56
N ILE A 180 7.62 -10.74 0.47
CA ILE A 180 6.49 -10.28 -0.36
C ILE A 180 5.19 -10.51 0.39
N GLU A 181 5.00 -11.73 0.90
CA GLU A 181 3.81 -12.09 1.69
C GLU A 181 3.69 -11.20 2.94
N TYR A 182 4.80 -10.93 3.63
CA TYR A 182 4.81 -10.10 4.83
C TYR A 182 4.26 -8.69 4.56
N ILE A 183 4.77 -8.01 3.52
CA ILE A 183 4.33 -6.66 3.17
C ILE A 183 2.87 -6.66 2.68
N GLU A 184 2.49 -7.63 1.84
CA GLU A 184 1.10 -7.73 1.35
C GLU A 184 0.11 -7.94 2.50
N MET A 185 0.45 -8.80 3.46
CA MET A 185 -0.39 -9.05 4.63
C MET A 185 -0.46 -7.81 5.53
N ARG A 186 0.67 -7.18 5.89
CA ARG A 186 0.65 -5.94 6.69
C ARG A 186 -0.15 -4.81 6.02
N ARG A 187 -0.12 -4.67 4.68
CA ARG A 187 -0.97 -3.69 3.97
C ARG A 187 -2.46 -4.04 4.01
N LYS A 188 -2.79 -5.32 3.96
CA LYS A 188 -4.18 -5.79 3.88
C LYS A 188 -4.85 -5.84 5.25
N VAL A 189 -4.19 -6.47 6.22
CA VAL A 189 -4.74 -6.79 7.54
C VAL A 189 -4.16 -5.93 8.66
N GLY A 190 -3.05 -5.22 8.43
CA GLY A 190 -2.44 -4.37 9.45
C GLY A 190 -3.28 -3.20 9.91
N GLY A 191 -2.96 -2.66 11.09
CA GLY A 191 -3.64 -1.50 11.66
C GLY A 191 -3.36 -0.14 11.00
N ALA A 192 -2.50 -0.04 9.97
CA ALA A 192 -2.19 1.24 9.35
C ALA A 192 -3.31 1.79 8.43
N PRO A 193 -3.97 0.99 7.55
CA PRO A 193 -5.20 1.43 6.87
C PRO A 193 -6.30 1.92 7.83
N TRP A 194 -6.46 1.25 8.97
CA TRP A 194 -7.38 1.66 10.04
C TRP A 194 -6.98 3.03 10.63
N SER A 195 -5.70 3.22 10.96
CA SER A 195 -5.14 4.49 11.43
C SER A 195 -5.35 5.60 10.39
N ALA A 196 -5.19 5.29 9.10
CA ALA A 196 -5.40 6.25 8.04
C ALA A 196 -6.87 6.72 7.96
N ASN A 197 -7.86 5.87 8.26
CA ASN A 197 -9.25 6.34 8.34
C ASN A 197 -9.49 7.26 9.53
N LEU A 198 -8.89 6.98 10.68
CA LEU A 198 -8.95 7.89 11.83
C LEU A 198 -8.31 9.25 11.52
N VAL A 199 -7.24 9.28 10.73
CA VAL A 199 -6.69 10.55 10.23
C VAL A 199 -7.72 11.31 9.39
N GLU A 200 -8.42 10.66 8.44
CA GLU A 200 -9.48 11.30 7.64
C GLU A 200 -10.58 11.92 8.53
N HIS A 201 -10.98 11.17 9.56
CA HIS A 201 -12.02 11.57 10.51
C HIS A 201 -11.56 12.74 11.39
N ALA A 202 -10.36 12.66 11.96
CA ALA A 202 -9.79 13.70 12.82
C ALA A 202 -9.53 15.02 12.09
N VAL A 203 -9.13 14.98 10.80
CA VAL A 203 -8.97 16.19 9.98
C VAL A 203 -10.28 16.64 9.31
N ARG A 204 -11.40 15.95 9.59
CA ARG A 204 -12.74 16.22 9.03
C ARG A 204 -12.73 16.37 7.51
N SER A 205 -11.93 15.53 6.85
CA SER A 205 -11.64 15.61 5.42
C SER A 205 -11.68 14.21 4.81
N GLU A 206 -12.90 13.76 4.52
CA GLU A 206 -13.10 12.49 3.81
C GLU A 206 -12.64 12.62 2.35
N ILE A 207 -11.95 11.59 1.85
CA ILE A 207 -11.49 11.57 0.46
C ILE A 207 -12.68 11.42 -0.50
N PRO A 208 -12.76 12.24 -1.58
CA PRO A 208 -13.84 12.13 -2.55
C PRO A 208 -13.95 10.71 -3.16
N PRO A 209 -15.16 10.11 -3.21
CA PRO A 209 -15.36 8.76 -3.74
C PRO A 209 -14.84 8.57 -5.16
N ALA A 210 -14.83 9.64 -5.98
CA ALA A 210 -14.33 9.61 -7.35
C ALA A 210 -12.83 9.24 -7.44
N ILE A 211 -12.03 9.54 -6.41
CA ILE A 211 -10.58 9.33 -6.43
C ILE A 211 -10.07 8.31 -5.41
N VAL A 212 -10.87 7.92 -4.40
CA VAL A 212 -10.43 7.09 -3.25
C VAL A 212 -9.83 5.73 -3.67
N SER A 213 -10.30 5.18 -4.78
CA SER A 213 -9.87 3.88 -5.34
C SER A 213 -8.85 4.01 -6.46
N THR A 214 -8.38 5.22 -6.79
CA THR A 214 -7.40 5.44 -7.85
C THR A 214 -6.00 5.02 -7.41
N ARG A 215 -5.15 4.67 -8.39
CA ARG A 215 -3.78 4.20 -8.13
C ARG A 215 -2.96 5.17 -7.25
N PRO A 216 -2.90 6.49 -7.50
CA PRO A 216 -2.12 7.38 -6.64
C PRO A 216 -2.60 7.39 -5.18
N MET A 217 -3.92 7.30 -4.94
CA MET A 217 -4.46 7.18 -3.58
C MET A 217 -4.12 5.84 -2.93
N GLN A 218 -4.11 4.75 -3.70
CA GLN A 218 -3.64 3.44 -3.22
C GLN A 218 -2.15 3.48 -2.87
N VAL A 219 -1.30 4.02 -3.74
CA VAL A 219 0.14 4.17 -3.49
C VAL A 219 0.41 5.02 -2.24
N LEU A 220 -0.33 6.12 -2.05
CA LEU A 220 -0.23 6.96 -0.86
C LEU A 220 -0.54 6.15 0.42
N LYS A 221 -1.64 5.39 0.42
CA LYS A 221 -2.05 4.56 1.57
C LYS A 221 -1.07 3.41 1.83
N ASP A 222 -0.62 2.73 0.78
CA ASP A 222 0.32 1.61 0.88
C ASP A 222 1.68 2.08 1.40
N THR A 223 2.20 3.20 0.88
CA THR A 223 3.49 3.75 1.34
C THR A 223 3.40 4.29 2.76
N PHE A 224 2.27 4.88 3.15
CA PHE A 224 1.98 5.21 4.54
C PHE A 224 1.99 3.95 5.41
N ALA A 225 1.22 2.92 5.05
CA ALA A 225 1.12 1.68 5.81
C ALA A 225 2.46 0.98 5.99
N ASP A 226 3.23 0.83 4.91
CA ASP A 226 4.57 0.25 4.98
C ASP A 226 5.47 1.06 5.92
N GLY A 227 5.42 2.40 5.83
CA GLY A 227 6.22 3.26 6.69
C GLY A 227 5.86 3.13 8.18
N VAL A 228 4.57 2.93 8.49
CA VAL A 228 4.09 2.68 9.86
C VAL A 228 4.61 1.34 10.37
N HIS A 229 4.35 0.26 9.63
CA HIS A 229 4.68 -1.10 10.07
C HIS A 229 6.19 -1.33 10.16
N LEU A 230 6.96 -0.94 9.15
CA LEU A 230 8.42 -1.14 9.15
C LEU A 230 9.11 -0.34 10.27
N ARG A 231 8.58 0.84 10.62
CA ARG A 231 9.09 1.60 11.75
C ARG A 231 8.75 0.90 13.06
N ASN A 232 7.52 0.42 13.21
CA ASN A 232 7.12 -0.34 14.39
C ASN A 232 8.01 -1.56 14.58
N ASP A 233 8.21 -2.36 13.52
CA ASP A 233 9.08 -3.55 13.52
C ASP A 233 10.49 -3.26 14.07
N LEU A 234 11.08 -2.13 13.67
CA LEU A 234 12.40 -1.69 14.13
C LEU A 234 12.42 -1.36 15.64
N PHE A 235 11.33 -0.84 16.19
CA PHE A 235 11.26 -0.49 17.62
C PHE A 235 10.77 -1.63 18.50
N SER A 236 9.97 -2.55 17.94
CA SER A 236 9.29 -3.63 18.65
C SER A 236 10.02 -4.96 18.60
N TYR A 237 10.99 -5.16 17.69
CA TYR A 237 11.69 -6.42 17.45
C TYR A 237 12.06 -7.20 18.71
N GLN A 238 12.74 -6.55 19.66
CA GLN A 238 13.17 -7.23 20.89
C GLN A 238 11.98 -7.79 21.68
N ARG A 239 10.94 -6.99 21.88
CA ARG A 239 9.75 -7.40 22.61
C ARG A 239 9.00 -8.51 21.85
N GLU A 240 8.70 -8.27 20.57
CA GLU A 240 7.90 -9.16 19.75
C GLU A 240 8.59 -10.51 19.52
N VAL A 241 9.85 -10.49 19.09
CA VAL A 241 10.56 -11.70 18.66
C VAL A 241 11.23 -12.43 19.83
N GLU A 242 11.87 -11.70 20.78
CA GLU A 242 12.60 -12.34 21.88
C GLU A 242 11.71 -12.67 23.09
N GLU A 243 10.63 -11.91 23.35
CA GLU A 243 9.80 -12.07 24.55
C GLU A 243 8.41 -12.66 24.24
N GLU A 244 7.73 -12.18 23.20
CA GLU A 244 6.35 -12.57 22.88
C GLU A 244 6.28 -13.82 21.98
N GLY A 245 7.35 -14.10 21.22
CA GLY A 245 7.37 -15.18 20.23
C GLY A 245 6.55 -14.87 18.97
N GLU A 246 6.30 -13.60 18.73
CA GLU A 246 5.69 -13.08 17.51
C GLU A 246 6.63 -13.33 16.32
N ASN A 247 6.04 -13.67 15.17
CA ASN A 247 6.78 -13.95 13.94
C ASN A 247 6.42 -13.03 12.77
N ALA A 248 5.51 -12.08 12.97
CA ALA A 248 5.20 -11.00 12.04
C ALA A 248 6.11 -9.77 12.27
N ASN A 249 7.41 -9.87 11.99
CA ASN A 249 8.33 -8.74 12.06
C ASN A 249 9.31 -8.75 10.87
N CYS A 250 9.47 -7.63 10.15
CA CYS A 250 10.27 -7.58 8.92
C CYS A 250 11.74 -7.96 9.13
N ILE A 251 12.31 -7.67 10.30
CA ILE A 251 13.69 -8.02 10.62
C ILE A 251 13.82 -9.55 10.66
N LEU A 252 12.94 -10.22 11.41
CA LEU A 252 12.90 -11.68 11.47
C LEU A 252 12.66 -12.30 10.08
N VAL A 253 11.77 -11.70 9.29
CA VAL A 253 11.50 -12.13 7.90
C VAL A 253 12.79 -12.09 7.06
N PHE A 254 13.55 -11.00 7.13
CA PHE A 254 14.82 -10.89 6.38
C PHE A 254 15.92 -11.80 6.92
N GLU A 255 16.08 -11.93 8.24
CA GLU A 255 17.01 -12.88 8.84
C GLU A 255 16.77 -14.29 8.29
N ARG A 256 15.51 -14.74 8.27
CA ARG A 256 15.15 -16.10 7.84
C ARG A 256 15.24 -16.30 6.33
N PHE A 257 14.77 -15.32 5.56
CA PHE A 257 14.67 -15.45 4.11
C PHE A 257 16.03 -15.28 3.42
N LEU A 258 16.84 -14.32 3.87
CA LEU A 258 18.14 -14.01 3.29
C LEU A 258 19.31 -14.71 4.02
N ASN A 259 19.05 -15.28 5.20
CA ASN A 259 20.06 -15.90 6.06
C ASN A 259 21.20 -14.93 6.41
N ILE A 260 20.81 -13.79 6.98
CA ILE A 260 21.68 -12.67 7.39
C ILE A 260 21.54 -12.39 8.89
N GLU A 261 22.48 -11.63 9.45
CA GLU A 261 22.47 -11.25 10.87
C GLU A 261 21.45 -10.13 11.17
N THR A 262 21.04 -10.01 12.44
CA THR A 262 20.00 -9.08 12.91
C THR A 262 20.26 -7.63 12.52
N GLN A 263 21.50 -7.16 12.67
CA GLN A 263 21.87 -5.78 12.32
C GLN A 263 21.71 -5.52 10.81
N GLU A 264 22.12 -6.47 9.97
CA GLU A 264 21.97 -6.33 8.50
C GLU A 264 20.49 -6.37 8.10
N ALA A 265 19.69 -7.21 8.73
CA ALA A 265 18.24 -7.25 8.53
C ALA A 265 17.54 -5.95 8.99
N ALA A 266 17.98 -5.37 10.10
CA ALA A 266 17.50 -4.07 10.58
C ALA A 266 17.87 -2.94 9.61
N ASP A 267 19.11 -2.93 9.09
CA ASP A 267 19.55 -1.93 8.11
C ASP A 267 18.75 -2.03 6.80
N LEU A 268 18.49 -3.25 6.30
CA LEU A 268 17.63 -3.47 5.13
C LEU A 268 16.19 -3.02 5.38
N THR A 269 15.65 -3.29 6.57
CA THR A 269 14.31 -2.83 6.98
C THR A 269 14.24 -1.31 7.01
N ASN A 270 15.25 -0.63 7.56
CA ASN A 270 15.33 0.83 7.59
C ASN A 270 15.54 1.46 6.20
N ASN A 271 16.31 0.81 5.32
CA ASN A 271 16.46 1.22 3.92
C ASN A 271 15.12 1.10 3.16
N LEU A 272 14.38 0.01 3.38
CA LEU A 272 13.05 -0.16 2.82
C LEU A 272 12.11 0.94 3.34
N LEU A 273 12.03 1.14 4.66
CA LEU A 273 11.26 2.23 5.29
C LEU A 273 11.57 3.58 4.64
N THR A 274 12.86 3.93 4.50
CA THR A 274 13.29 5.17 3.85
C THR A 274 12.79 5.27 2.42
N SER A 275 12.88 4.19 1.64
CA SER A 275 12.36 4.15 0.27
C SER A 275 10.84 4.37 0.21
N ARG A 276 10.08 3.76 1.14
CA ARG A 276 8.61 3.93 1.20
C ARG A 276 8.21 5.36 1.53
N LEU A 277 8.89 5.99 2.50
CA LEU A 277 8.66 7.40 2.84
C LEU A 277 8.96 8.33 1.65
N GLN A 278 10.03 8.09 0.91
CA GLN A 278 10.34 8.87 -0.30
C GLN A 278 9.27 8.71 -1.39
N GLN A 279 8.73 7.50 -1.58
CA GLN A 279 7.62 7.29 -2.52
C GLN A 279 6.34 7.98 -2.04
N PHE A 280 6.05 7.97 -0.74
CA PHE A 280 4.93 8.71 -0.16
C PHE A 280 5.05 10.21 -0.51
N GLU A 281 6.23 10.83 -0.29
CA GLU A 281 6.46 12.23 -0.62
C GLU A 281 6.27 12.52 -2.11
N ASN A 282 6.85 11.67 -2.98
CA ASN A 282 6.71 11.83 -4.43
C ASN A 282 5.25 11.74 -4.87
N THR A 283 4.51 10.78 -4.33
CA THR A 283 3.08 10.59 -4.64
C THR A 283 2.28 11.82 -4.23
N ALA A 284 2.50 12.31 -3.01
CA ALA A 284 1.84 13.49 -2.47
C ALA A 284 2.11 14.76 -3.30
N ILE A 285 3.35 14.97 -3.75
CA ILE A 285 3.78 16.21 -4.39
C ILE A 285 3.60 16.17 -5.92
N ALA A 286 3.79 15.02 -6.56
CA ALA A 286 3.79 14.92 -8.03
C ALA A 286 2.51 14.28 -8.60
N GLU A 287 1.98 13.24 -7.94
CA GLU A 287 0.88 12.45 -8.51
C GLU A 287 -0.49 13.00 -8.12
N LEU A 288 -0.70 13.34 -6.83
CA LEU A 288 -2.01 13.81 -6.35
C LEU A 288 -2.49 15.13 -6.96
N PRO A 289 -1.65 16.17 -7.16
CA PRO A 289 -2.09 17.39 -7.85
C PRO A 289 -2.57 17.10 -9.28
N THR A 290 -1.86 16.23 -10.00
CA THR A 290 -2.24 15.81 -11.35
C THR A 290 -3.58 15.05 -11.34
N LEU A 291 -3.76 14.16 -10.37
CA LEU A 291 -5.01 13.42 -10.18
C LEU A 291 -6.19 14.36 -9.92
N CYS A 292 -6.01 15.38 -9.07
CA CYS A 292 -7.05 16.37 -8.79
C CYS A 292 -7.51 17.10 -10.06
N LEU A 293 -6.55 17.48 -10.93
CA LEU A 293 -6.84 18.13 -12.21
C LEU A 293 -7.55 17.19 -13.19
N GLU A 294 -7.14 15.93 -13.26
CA GLU A 294 -7.71 14.91 -14.14
C GLU A 294 -9.17 14.59 -13.81
N TYR A 295 -9.50 14.53 -12.52
CA TYR A 295 -10.86 14.29 -12.04
C TYR A 295 -11.68 15.57 -11.89
N GLY A 296 -11.08 16.74 -12.17
CA GLY A 296 -11.77 18.02 -12.12
C GLY A 296 -12.25 18.41 -10.72
N LEU A 297 -11.52 18.00 -9.68
CA LEU A 297 -11.90 18.25 -8.30
C LEU A 297 -11.98 19.75 -8.00
N ASP A 298 -13.01 20.17 -7.29
CA ASP A 298 -13.18 21.56 -6.88
C ASP A 298 -12.18 21.96 -5.76
N PRO A 299 -12.04 23.27 -5.44
CA PRO A 299 -11.10 23.70 -4.41
C PRO A 299 -11.35 23.11 -3.01
N THR A 300 -12.60 22.79 -2.66
CA THR A 300 -12.94 22.16 -1.38
C THR A 300 -12.50 20.70 -1.37
N GLU A 301 -12.79 19.95 -2.44
CA GLU A 301 -12.35 18.56 -2.59
C GLU A 301 -10.82 18.44 -2.58
N GLN A 302 -10.12 19.35 -3.27
CA GLN A 302 -8.65 19.41 -3.23
C GLN A 302 -8.14 19.66 -1.81
N MET A 303 -8.76 20.58 -1.07
CA MET A 303 -8.39 20.88 0.31
C MET A 303 -8.57 19.66 1.21
N GLN A 304 -9.66 18.89 1.03
CA GLN A 304 -9.88 17.65 1.78
C GLN A 304 -8.75 16.64 1.55
N VAL A 305 -8.36 16.44 0.29
CA VAL A 305 -7.25 15.54 -0.08
C VAL A 305 -5.95 15.97 0.58
N PHE A 306 -5.59 17.25 0.50
CA PHE A 306 -4.31 17.72 1.05
C PHE A 306 -4.29 17.82 2.58
N ASN A 307 -5.44 18.07 3.23
CA ASN A 307 -5.56 17.97 4.68
C ASN A 307 -5.31 16.55 5.16
N TYR A 308 -5.89 15.56 4.47
CA TYR A 308 -5.65 14.15 4.74
C TYR A 308 -4.18 13.78 4.56
N VAL A 309 -3.56 14.15 3.42
CA VAL A 309 -2.14 13.89 3.15
C VAL A 309 -1.25 14.46 4.25
N LYS A 310 -1.50 15.71 4.66
CA LYS A 310 -0.76 16.37 5.73
C LYS A 310 -1.01 15.69 7.09
N GLY A 311 -2.23 15.19 7.34
CA GLY A 311 -2.52 14.35 8.51
C GLY A 311 -1.69 13.07 8.53
N LEU A 312 -1.54 12.37 7.40
CA LEU A 312 -0.68 11.18 7.30
C LEU A 312 0.81 11.51 7.49
N GLN A 313 1.26 12.69 7.06
CA GLN A 313 2.62 13.19 7.32
C GLN A 313 2.88 13.43 8.81
N ASP A 314 1.94 14.11 9.49
CA ASP A 314 2.02 14.31 10.93
C ASP A 314 2.02 12.97 11.66
N TRP A 315 1.16 12.03 11.26
CA TRP A 315 1.12 10.69 11.84
C TRP A 315 2.47 9.98 11.73
N GLN A 316 3.13 10.00 10.57
CA GLN A 316 4.46 9.39 10.40
C GLN A 316 5.52 9.98 11.32
N SER A 317 5.58 11.32 11.42
CA SER A 317 6.56 11.99 12.28
C SER A 317 6.24 11.83 13.77
N GLY A 318 4.97 11.96 14.14
CA GLY A 318 4.49 11.84 15.50
C GLY A 318 4.58 10.42 16.05
N GLY A 319 4.25 9.43 15.22
CA GLY A 319 4.42 8.02 15.56
C GLY A 319 5.89 7.71 15.91
N HIS A 320 6.85 8.26 15.15
CA HIS A 320 8.27 8.11 15.49
C HIS A 320 8.62 8.69 16.87
N GLU A 321 8.19 9.92 17.17
CA GLU A 321 8.45 10.54 18.47
C GLU A 321 7.86 9.74 19.64
N TRP A 322 6.69 9.12 19.45
CA TRP A 322 6.11 8.25 20.47
C TRP A 322 6.90 6.96 20.66
N HIS A 323 7.37 6.30 19.58
CA HIS A 323 8.21 5.10 19.70
C HIS A 323 9.51 5.37 20.49
N LEU A 324 10.08 6.58 20.38
CA LEU A 324 11.26 7.00 21.14
C LEU A 324 11.00 7.21 22.64
N ARG A 325 9.74 7.28 23.09
CA ARG A 325 9.38 7.64 24.48
C ARG A 325 8.55 6.58 25.21
N SER A 326 7.67 5.88 24.49
CA SER A 326 6.79 4.88 25.09
C SER A 326 7.57 3.74 25.72
N SER A 327 7.08 3.22 26.84
CA SER A 327 7.70 2.07 27.51
C SER A 327 7.55 0.75 26.75
N ARG A 328 6.76 0.71 25.67
CA ARG A 328 6.54 -0.51 24.85
C ARG A 328 7.75 -0.91 24.02
N TYR A 329 8.71 -0.01 23.81
CA TYR A 329 9.74 -0.18 22.79
C TYR A 329 11.16 -0.11 23.32
N MET A 330 12.06 -0.63 22.51
CA MET A 330 13.49 -0.56 22.77
C MET A 330 14.04 0.83 22.39
N ASN A 331 14.06 1.77 23.34
CA ASN A 331 14.49 3.15 23.12
C ASN A 331 15.52 3.66 24.16
N LYS A 332 16.21 2.73 24.85
CA LYS A 332 17.25 3.03 25.85
C LYS A 332 18.47 3.70 25.20
N GLY A 333 18.49 5.03 25.16
CA GLY A 333 19.58 5.85 24.60
C GLY A 333 19.07 6.94 23.66
N SER A 334 17.92 6.73 23.02
CA SER A 334 17.38 7.60 21.97
C SER A 334 16.64 8.84 22.52
N ALA A 335 16.07 8.74 23.73
CA ALA A 335 15.38 9.85 24.38
C ALA A 335 16.34 10.99 24.81
N GLN A 336 17.61 10.69 25.12
CA GLN A 336 18.60 11.68 25.57
C GLN A 336 19.14 12.57 24.44
N ASP A 337 19.17 12.08 23.19
CA ASP A 337 19.67 12.85 22.04
C ASP A 337 18.60 13.77 21.40
N SER A 338 17.32 13.59 21.76
CA SER A 338 16.23 14.45 21.29
C SER A 338 16.13 15.79 22.03
N GLU A 339 16.84 15.96 23.15
CA GLU A 339 17.03 17.25 23.84
C GLU A 339 18.16 18.07 23.17
N GLY A 340 18.00 18.38 21.88
CA GLY A 340 18.76 19.47 21.26
C GLY A 340 18.40 20.81 21.96
N PRO A 341 19.35 21.75 22.14
CA PRO A 341 19.08 22.95 22.91
C PRO A 341 17.96 23.77 22.24
N ILE A 342 16.81 23.85 22.89
CA ILE A 342 15.75 24.81 22.58
C ILE A 342 16.28 26.19 22.95
N LEU A 343 17.16 26.74 22.10
CA LEU A 343 17.55 28.13 22.16
C LEU A 343 16.32 28.95 21.75
N GLY A 344 15.70 29.58 22.73
CA GLY A 344 14.59 30.51 22.56
C GLY A 344 14.92 31.57 21.51
N GLY A 345 14.38 31.36 20.30
CA GLY A 345 14.45 32.29 19.18
C GLY A 345 13.09 32.98 18.95
N PRO A 346 13.08 34.17 18.32
CA PRO A 346 11.89 35.01 18.22
C PRO A 346 10.74 34.32 17.47
N THR A 347 9.51 34.46 17.97
CA THR A 347 8.28 33.81 17.49
C THR A 347 7.49 34.62 16.44
N GLY A 348 8.17 35.49 15.69
CA GLY A 348 7.55 36.40 14.72
C GLY A 348 7.20 35.77 13.36
N LEU A 349 6.23 36.36 12.67
CA LEU A 349 5.87 36.06 11.27
C LEU A 349 7.10 36.20 10.36
N GLY A 350 7.42 35.16 9.60
CA GLY A 350 8.59 35.10 8.69
C GLY A 350 9.77 34.26 9.19
N THR A 351 9.68 33.61 10.34
CA THR A 351 10.77 32.78 10.93
C THR A 351 10.77 31.32 10.51
N SER A 352 9.83 30.89 9.66
CA SER A 352 9.69 29.50 9.19
C SER A 352 10.95 28.95 8.50
N ALA A 353 11.70 29.82 7.81
CA ALA A 353 12.95 29.44 7.14
C ALA A 353 14.13 29.22 8.11
N ALA A 354 14.09 29.80 9.31
CA ALA A 354 15.14 29.66 10.32
C ALA A 354 15.02 28.38 11.16
N ARG A 355 13.89 27.65 11.06
CA ARG A 355 13.65 26.36 11.73
C ARG A 355 13.92 25.14 10.84
N LEU A 356 14.31 25.34 9.58
CA LEU A 356 14.78 24.26 8.70
C LEU A 356 16.20 23.84 9.10
N GLY A 357 16.32 23.26 10.29
CA GLY A 357 17.43 22.38 10.61
C GLY A 357 17.29 21.11 9.78
N LEU A 358 17.59 21.18 8.48
CA LEU A 358 17.76 20.00 7.65
C LEU A 358 18.92 19.22 8.27
N SER A 359 18.63 18.14 8.99
CA SER A 359 19.68 17.28 9.54
C SER A 359 20.59 16.82 8.40
N ARG A 360 21.91 16.85 8.62
CA ARG A 360 22.88 16.39 7.61
C ARG A 360 22.61 14.95 7.17
N GLY A 361 22.02 14.12 8.03
CA GLY A 361 21.54 12.77 7.72
C GLY A 361 20.36 12.76 6.74
N ALA A 362 19.35 13.60 6.92
CA ALA A 362 18.20 13.68 6.00
C ALA A 362 18.60 14.13 4.58
N LEU A 363 19.51 15.10 4.46
CA LEU A 363 20.08 15.50 3.15
C LEU A 363 20.97 14.40 2.56
N GLY A 364 21.79 13.73 3.37
CA GLY A 364 22.68 12.64 2.91
C GLY A 364 21.93 11.39 2.43
N LEU A 365 20.88 10.97 3.15
CA LEU A 365 20.01 9.85 2.80
C LEU A 365 19.13 10.16 1.56
N ARG A 366 18.61 11.39 1.46
CA ARG A 366 17.86 11.85 0.28
C ARG A 366 18.74 11.89 -0.97
N VAL A 367 20.02 12.27 -0.84
CA VAL A 367 20.98 12.25 -1.95
C VAL A 367 21.39 10.82 -2.33
N ARG A 368 21.66 9.92 -1.37
CA ARG A 368 22.11 8.54 -1.67
C ARG A 368 21.16 7.77 -2.59
N ASN A 369 19.84 7.84 -2.40
CA ASN A 369 18.90 7.09 -3.23
C ASN A 369 18.70 7.69 -4.63
N HIS A 370 18.92 9.00 -4.82
CA HIS A 370 18.92 9.62 -6.15
C HIS A 370 20.26 9.47 -6.90
N THR A 371 21.28 8.86 -6.27
CA THR A 371 22.56 8.54 -6.93
C THR A 371 22.62 7.14 -7.54
N PHE A 372 21.60 6.31 -7.34
CA PHE A 372 21.51 5.04 -8.04
C PHE A 372 21.39 5.29 -9.55
N ILE A 373 22.35 4.79 -10.31
CA ILE A 373 22.32 4.84 -11.76
C ILE A 373 21.66 3.53 -12.22
N PRO A 374 20.39 3.54 -12.65
CA PRO A 374 19.78 2.34 -13.19
C PRO A 374 20.47 1.94 -14.51
N PHE A 375 20.35 0.66 -14.87
CA PHE A 375 20.85 0.11 -16.15
C PHE A 375 22.37 0.23 -16.38
N GLN A 376 23.17 0.11 -15.31
CA GLN A 376 24.61 0.00 -15.48
C GLN A 376 24.95 -1.23 -16.36
N PRO A 377 25.77 -1.06 -17.42
CA PRO A 377 26.18 -2.19 -18.24
C PRO A 377 27.00 -3.18 -17.41
N VAL A 378 26.46 -4.38 -17.19
CA VAL A 378 27.11 -5.46 -16.41
C VAL A 378 27.90 -6.45 -17.28
N GLY A 379 28.05 -6.16 -18.58
CA GLY A 379 28.65 -7.08 -19.54
C GLY A 379 27.73 -8.25 -19.91
N PRO A 380 28.19 -9.19 -20.76
CA PRO A 380 27.41 -10.36 -21.12
C PRO A 380 27.25 -11.29 -19.92
N LEU A 381 26.00 -11.60 -19.57
CA LEU A 381 25.67 -12.60 -18.56
C LEU A 381 25.64 -13.99 -19.23
N PRO A 382 26.45 -14.96 -18.78
CA PRO A 382 26.34 -16.32 -19.27
C PRO A 382 24.97 -16.87 -18.87
N LEU A 383 24.18 -17.32 -19.84
CA LEU A 383 22.91 -17.96 -19.56
C LEU A 383 23.16 -19.32 -18.88
N PRO A 384 22.42 -19.66 -17.82
CA PRO A 384 22.51 -20.99 -17.23
C PRO A 384 21.99 -22.05 -18.20
N GLU A 385 22.32 -23.31 -17.95
CA GLU A 385 21.66 -24.41 -18.65
C GLU A 385 20.17 -24.44 -18.24
N PHE A 386 19.29 -24.26 -19.23
CA PHE A 386 17.85 -24.32 -19.00
C PHE A 386 17.36 -25.76 -19.15
N TYR A 387 16.88 -26.35 -18.07
CA TYR A 387 16.17 -27.63 -18.14
C TYR A 387 14.78 -27.41 -18.75
N MET A 388 14.58 -27.91 -19.97
CA MET A 388 13.28 -27.92 -20.67
C MET A 388 12.82 -29.37 -20.89
N PRO A 389 11.91 -29.90 -20.06
CA PRO A 389 11.49 -31.30 -20.15
C PRO A 389 10.56 -31.61 -21.33
N PHE A 390 10.11 -30.58 -22.06
CA PHE A 390 9.15 -30.70 -23.16
C PHE A 390 9.86 -30.53 -24.51
N THR A 391 9.44 -31.31 -25.52
CA THR A 391 9.95 -31.17 -26.90
C THR A 391 9.20 -30.09 -27.66
N THR A 392 9.90 -29.40 -28.56
CA THR A 392 9.30 -28.39 -29.43
C THR A 392 8.65 -29.04 -30.66
N GLY A 393 7.50 -28.49 -31.06
CA GLY A 393 6.90 -28.72 -32.38
C GLY A 393 7.13 -27.52 -33.29
N LEU A 394 6.87 -27.67 -34.59
CA LEU A 394 6.92 -26.55 -35.53
C LEU A 394 5.79 -26.67 -36.56
N SER A 395 4.96 -25.63 -36.65
CA SER A 395 3.87 -25.62 -37.63
C SER A 395 4.37 -25.64 -39.07
N SER A 396 3.73 -26.47 -39.90
CA SER A 396 3.99 -26.56 -41.34
C SER A 396 3.62 -25.28 -42.12
N HIS A 397 2.92 -24.34 -41.49
CA HIS A 397 2.44 -23.11 -42.11
C HIS A 397 3.33 -21.88 -41.87
N LEU A 398 4.49 -22.05 -41.22
CA LEU A 398 5.42 -20.97 -40.85
C LEU A 398 5.75 -20.01 -42.01
N ASP A 399 6.17 -20.54 -43.17
CA ASP A 399 6.60 -19.68 -44.27
C ASP A 399 5.45 -18.86 -44.88
N THR A 400 4.24 -19.41 -44.85
CA THR A 400 3.03 -18.67 -45.25
C THR A 400 2.69 -17.60 -44.24
N ALA A 401 2.76 -17.91 -42.93
CA ALA A 401 2.56 -16.94 -41.87
C ALA A 401 3.55 -15.77 -41.94
N ARG A 402 4.85 -16.02 -42.19
CA ARG A 402 5.87 -14.98 -42.38
C ARG A 402 5.52 -14.01 -43.51
N ARG A 403 5.12 -14.55 -44.68
CA ARG A 403 4.78 -13.71 -45.84
C ARG A 403 3.51 -12.89 -45.57
N ASN A 404 2.45 -13.53 -45.11
CA ASN A 404 1.15 -12.90 -44.93
C ASN A 404 1.18 -11.85 -43.82
N SER A 405 1.90 -12.12 -42.73
CA SER A 405 2.04 -11.15 -41.64
C SER A 405 2.88 -9.94 -42.03
N LYS A 406 3.91 -10.12 -42.87
CA LYS A 406 4.69 -8.99 -43.42
C LYS A 406 3.88 -8.09 -44.34
N GLU A 407 3.01 -8.66 -45.18
CA GLU A 407 2.08 -7.85 -45.98
C GLU A 407 1.05 -7.13 -45.12
N TRP A 408 0.58 -7.76 -44.04
CA TRP A 408 -0.33 -7.13 -43.09
C TRP A 408 0.32 -5.95 -42.34
N THR A 409 1.56 -6.07 -41.87
CA THR A 409 2.26 -4.99 -41.15
C THR A 409 2.58 -3.78 -42.04
N ARG A 410 2.70 -3.95 -43.36
CA ARG A 410 2.83 -2.84 -44.32
C ARG A 410 1.62 -1.91 -44.36
N GLN A 411 0.52 -2.22 -43.69
CA GLN A 411 -0.64 -1.33 -43.54
C GLN A 411 -0.42 -0.23 -42.48
N GLY A 412 0.83 0.11 -42.17
CA GLY A 412 1.20 1.25 -41.34
C GLY A 412 2.14 0.95 -40.17
N MET A 413 2.36 -0.32 -39.82
CA MET A 413 3.26 -0.68 -38.70
C MET A 413 4.73 -0.56 -39.07
N LEU A 414 5.07 -0.79 -40.35
CA LEU A 414 6.45 -0.63 -40.86
C LEU A 414 6.77 0.80 -41.32
N ASP A 415 5.80 1.72 -41.25
CA ASP A 415 6.00 3.11 -41.65
C ASP A 415 6.86 3.85 -40.62
N THR A 416 7.68 4.79 -41.11
CA THR A 416 8.44 5.67 -40.22
C THR A 416 7.50 6.64 -39.51
N LEU A 417 7.42 6.55 -38.19
CA LEU A 417 6.61 7.45 -37.37
C LEU A 417 7.36 8.77 -37.13
N PRO A 418 6.73 9.94 -37.38
CA PRO A 418 7.35 11.22 -37.10
C PRO A 418 7.71 11.36 -35.62
N GLY A 419 8.97 11.73 -35.33
CA GLY A 419 9.43 11.96 -33.96
C GLY A 419 9.79 10.69 -33.17
N VAL A 420 9.74 9.50 -33.79
CA VAL A 420 10.13 8.23 -33.17
C VAL A 420 11.45 7.73 -33.80
N PRO A 421 12.60 7.83 -33.10
CA PRO A 421 13.85 7.28 -33.58
C PRO A 421 13.80 5.75 -33.58
N GLY A 422 14.17 5.11 -34.69
CA GLY A 422 14.34 3.66 -34.75
C GLY A 422 13.05 2.85 -34.57
N GLY A 423 11.97 3.21 -35.25
CA GLY A 423 10.70 2.46 -35.25
C GLY A 423 10.83 1.00 -35.73
N PHE A 424 9.72 0.27 -35.68
CA PHE A 424 9.63 -1.14 -36.11
C PHE A 424 9.71 -1.24 -37.65
N ASP A 425 10.92 -1.38 -38.19
CA ASP A 425 11.18 -1.46 -39.63
C ASP A 425 11.23 -2.91 -40.14
N ASP A 426 11.43 -3.08 -41.46
CA ASP A 426 11.57 -4.41 -42.09
C ASP A 426 12.65 -5.27 -41.42
N HIS A 427 13.77 -4.67 -41.01
CA HIS A 427 14.87 -5.40 -40.37
C HIS A 427 14.45 -5.89 -38.98
N LYS A 428 13.82 -5.06 -38.16
CA LYS A 428 13.30 -5.46 -36.85
C LYS A 428 12.20 -6.50 -36.94
N PHE A 429 11.31 -6.38 -37.93
CA PHE A 429 10.29 -7.40 -38.21
C PHE A 429 10.93 -8.75 -38.51
N ASP A 430 11.91 -8.78 -39.43
CA ASP A 430 12.58 -10.02 -39.84
C ASP A 430 13.43 -10.61 -38.69
N ALA A 431 14.08 -9.76 -37.89
CA ALA A 431 14.88 -10.19 -36.75
C ALA A 431 14.04 -10.74 -35.59
N ALA A 432 12.85 -10.19 -35.35
CA ALA A 432 11.95 -10.65 -34.30
C ALA A 432 11.27 -11.99 -34.65
N ASP A 433 11.02 -12.23 -35.95
CA ASP A 433 10.41 -13.45 -36.51
C ASP A 433 9.26 -14.01 -35.66
N LEU A 434 8.26 -13.16 -35.39
CA LEU A 434 7.13 -13.52 -34.53
C LEU A 434 6.25 -14.62 -35.14
N ALA A 435 6.37 -14.88 -36.44
CA ALA A 435 5.78 -16.04 -37.09
C ALA A 435 6.47 -17.35 -36.66
N LEU A 436 7.79 -17.36 -36.46
CA LEU A 436 8.51 -18.50 -35.88
C LEU A 436 8.06 -18.74 -34.44
N CYS A 437 7.93 -17.68 -33.64
CA CYS A 437 7.38 -17.78 -32.29
C CYS A 437 5.98 -18.41 -32.32
N ALA A 438 5.07 -17.90 -33.17
CA ALA A 438 3.72 -18.45 -33.37
C ALA A 438 3.75 -19.94 -33.74
N ALA A 439 4.63 -20.33 -34.67
CA ALA A 439 4.72 -21.71 -35.16
C ALA A 439 5.26 -22.69 -34.12
N MET A 440 6.01 -22.23 -33.11
CA MET A 440 6.51 -23.05 -32.01
C MET A 440 5.52 -23.15 -30.84
N ILE A 441 4.74 -22.10 -30.57
CA ILE A 441 3.72 -22.10 -29.50
C ILE A 441 2.39 -22.72 -29.95
N HIS A 442 2.10 -22.71 -31.25
CA HIS A 442 0.87 -23.25 -31.85
C HIS A 442 1.20 -24.17 -33.03
N PRO A 443 1.94 -25.28 -32.80
CA PRO A 443 2.49 -26.11 -33.87
C PRO A 443 1.42 -26.82 -34.71
N ASP A 444 0.29 -27.18 -34.10
CA ASP A 444 -0.80 -27.92 -34.76
C ASP A 444 -1.88 -26.99 -35.35
N ALA A 445 -1.65 -25.67 -35.34
CA ALA A 445 -2.59 -24.69 -35.89
C ALA A 445 -2.86 -24.94 -37.38
N SER A 446 -4.11 -24.75 -37.80
CA SER A 446 -4.41 -24.53 -39.22
C SER A 446 -3.79 -23.22 -39.71
N ALA A 447 -3.65 -23.05 -41.03
CA ALA A 447 -3.07 -21.83 -41.59
C ALA A 447 -3.78 -20.54 -41.11
N PRO A 448 -5.12 -20.42 -41.10
CA PRO A 448 -5.80 -19.22 -40.58
C PRO A 448 -5.59 -19.00 -39.07
N GLU A 449 -5.52 -20.06 -38.29
CA GLU A 449 -5.24 -19.97 -36.84
C GLU A 449 -3.82 -19.48 -36.58
N LEU A 450 -2.83 -19.99 -37.33
CA LEU A 450 -1.45 -19.55 -37.21
C LEU A 450 -1.27 -18.09 -37.63
N GLU A 451 -1.99 -17.64 -38.66
CA GLU A 451 -2.01 -16.23 -39.07
C GLU A 451 -2.57 -15.33 -37.97
N LEU A 452 -3.64 -15.75 -37.28
CA LEU A 452 -4.18 -15.03 -36.13
C LEU A 452 -3.20 -14.98 -34.95
N THR A 453 -2.60 -16.12 -34.59
CA THR A 453 -1.57 -16.17 -33.53
C THR A 453 -0.39 -15.26 -33.86
N THR A 454 0.10 -15.32 -35.09
CA THR A 454 1.19 -14.45 -35.58
C THR A 454 0.80 -12.98 -35.51
N GLY A 455 -0.41 -12.63 -35.94
CA GLY A 455 -0.90 -11.26 -35.92
C GLY A 455 -1.00 -10.68 -34.50
N TRP A 456 -1.51 -11.44 -33.53
CA TRP A 456 -1.56 -11.01 -32.12
C TRP A 456 -0.17 -10.82 -31.51
N LEU A 457 0.78 -11.72 -31.80
CA LEU A 457 2.17 -11.56 -31.34
C LEU A 457 2.80 -10.29 -31.92
N ILE A 458 2.64 -10.06 -33.22
CA ILE A 458 3.16 -8.86 -33.89
C ILE A 458 2.54 -7.59 -33.32
N TRP A 459 1.21 -7.56 -33.20
CA TRP A 459 0.53 -6.39 -32.65
C TRP A 459 0.96 -6.11 -31.21
N GLY A 460 1.08 -7.13 -30.37
CA GLY A 460 1.52 -6.99 -28.99
C GLY A 460 2.94 -6.42 -28.90
N THR A 461 3.90 -7.02 -29.62
CA THR A 461 5.28 -6.54 -29.66
C THR A 461 5.38 -5.12 -30.24
N TYR A 462 4.65 -4.84 -31.32
CA TYR A 462 4.65 -3.51 -31.93
C TYR A 462 4.04 -2.45 -30.99
N ALA A 463 2.91 -2.74 -30.35
CA ALA A 463 2.26 -1.81 -29.43
C ALA A 463 3.13 -1.51 -28.21
N ASP A 464 3.83 -2.53 -27.69
CA ASP A 464 4.77 -2.40 -26.58
C ASP A 464 5.97 -1.50 -26.91
N ASP A 465 6.48 -1.54 -28.15
CA ASP A 465 7.52 -0.62 -28.63
C ASP A 465 6.97 0.78 -28.98
N TYR A 466 5.77 0.83 -29.57
CA TYR A 466 5.12 2.05 -30.06
C TYR A 466 4.81 3.03 -28.93
N PHE A 467 4.29 2.53 -27.81
CA PHE A 467 3.86 3.34 -26.68
C PHE A 467 5.00 4.14 -26.02
N PRO A 468 6.10 3.53 -25.53
CA PRO A 468 7.20 4.28 -24.91
C PRO A 468 7.94 5.15 -25.92
N ALA A 469 7.99 4.77 -27.19
CA ALA A 469 8.59 5.57 -28.25
C ALA A 469 7.91 6.93 -28.43
N LEU A 470 6.57 6.98 -28.39
CA LEU A 470 5.81 8.22 -28.55
C LEU A 470 5.60 8.98 -27.25
N TYR A 471 5.32 8.27 -26.16
CA TYR A 471 4.88 8.90 -24.91
C TYR A 471 5.97 8.90 -23.83
N GLY A 472 6.89 7.93 -23.87
CA GLY A 472 7.96 7.77 -22.88
C GLY A 472 9.07 8.82 -23.03
N TYR A 473 9.60 9.03 -24.24
CA TYR A 473 10.70 9.97 -24.46
C TYR A 473 10.31 11.42 -24.10
N GLY A 474 9.11 11.84 -24.53
CA GLY A 474 8.57 13.16 -24.22
C GLY A 474 7.91 13.27 -22.84
N ARG A 475 7.83 12.18 -22.08
CA ARG A 475 7.10 12.08 -20.78
C ARG A 475 5.67 12.65 -20.85
N ASN A 476 5.00 12.48 -21.99
CA ASN A 476 3.66 13.01 -22.21
C ASN A 476 2.59 12.05 -21.68
N MET A 477 2.45 12.01 -20.34
CA MET A 477 1.54 11.09 -19.66
C MET A 477 0.06 11.32 -20.01
N ALA A 478 -0.33 12.57 -20.28
CA ALA A 478 -1.70 12.89 -20.67
C ALA A 478 -2.06 12.23 -22.01
N ALA A 479 -1.20 12.33 -23.02
CA ALA A 479 -1.41 11.67 -24.30
C ALA A 479 -1.32 10.14 -24.18
N ALA A 480 -0.45 9.63 -23.30
CA ALA A 480 -0.31 8.20 -23.02
C ALA A 480 -1.61 7.59 -22.46
N LYS A 481 -2.26 8.29 -21.51
CA LYS A 481 -3.56 7.89 -20.95
C LYS A 481 -4.66 7.88 -22.01
N LEU A 482 -4.78 8.97 -22.76
CA LEU A 482 -5.77 9.07 -23.85
C LEU A 482 -5.61 7.97 -24.90
N PHE A 483 -4.37 7.57 -25.20
CA PHE A 483 -4.10 6.44 -26.08
C PHE A 483 -4.65 5.13 -25.50
N ASN A 484 -4.33 4.81 -24.25
CA ASN A 484 -4.80 3.58 -23.58
C ASN A 484 -6.32 3.54 -23.40
N ASP A 485 -6.94 4.67 -23.00
CA ASP A 485 -8.39 4.77 -22.79
C ASP A 485 -9.19 4.54 -24.07
N ARG A 486 -8.55 4.75 -25.23
CA ARG A 486 -9.18 4.58 -26.53
C ARG A 486 -9.10 3.15 -27.07
N LEU A 487 -8.13 2.33 -26.63
CA LEU A 487 -7.97 0.94 -27.07
C LEU A 487 -9.23 0.07 -26.87
N PRO A 488 -9.96 0.13 -25.73
CA PRO A 488 -11.15 -0.69 -25.55
C PRO A 488 -12.28 -0.42 -26.57
N ALA A 489 -12.30 0.77 -27.20
CA ALA A 489 -13.30 1.10 -28.22
C ALA A 489 -13.12 0.29 -29.51
N PHE A 490 -11.95 -0.32 -29.72
CA PHE A 490 -11.66 -1.22 -30.85
C PHE A 490 -11.96 -2.69 -30.52
N MET A 491 -12.43 -2.98 -29.30
CA MET A 491 -12.81 -4.31 -28.83
C MET A 491 -14.28 -4.36 -28.35
N PRO A 492 -15.27 -4.04 -29.22
CA PRO A 492 -16.68 -4.06 -28.83
C PRO A 492 -17.12 -5.49 -28.47
N LEU A 493 -17.74 -5.64 -27.31
CA LEU A 493 -18.21 -6.95 -26.83
C LEU A 493 -19.48 -7.41 -27.56
N ASP A 494 -20.27 -6.47 -28.05
CA ASP A 494 -21.51 -6.69 -28.82
C ASP A 494 -21.28 -6.72 -30.33
N GLY A 495 -20.04 -6.45 -30.79
CA GLY A 495 -19.75 -6.27 -32.22
C GLY A 495 -20.29 -4.95 -32.78
N GLY A 496 -20.55 -3.96 -31.92
CA GLY A 496 -20.94 -2.61 -32.30
C GLY A 496 -19.89 -1.87 -33.15
N PRO A 497 -20.22 -0.66 -33.62
CA PRO A 497 -19.32 0.13 -34.45
C PRO A 497 -18.06 0.53 -33.68
N ILE A 498 -16.91 0.46 -34.36
CA ILE A 498 -15.63 0.96 -33.86
C ILE A 498 -15.38 2.39 -34.37
N PRO A 499 -14.63 3.23 -33.63
CA PRO A 499 -14.18 4.51 -34.14
C PRO A 499 -13.19 4.32 -35.29
N VAL A 500 -12.98 5.37 -36.11
CA VAL A 500 -11.97 5.34 -37.17
C VAL A 500 -10.58 5.24 -36.54
N PRO A 501 -9.76 4.22 -36.89
CA PRO A 501 -8.40 4.11 -36.39
C PRO A 501 -7.54 5.29 -36.82
N THR A 502 -6.80 5.87 -35.87
CA THR A 502 -5.95 7.06 -36.08
C THR A 502 -4.47 6.73 -36.14
N ASN A 503 -4.09 5.52 -35.72
CA ASN A 503 -2.72 5.04 -35.70
C ASN A 503 -2.64 3.53 -36.01
N PRO A 504 -1.45 2.97 -36.27
CA PRO A 504 -1.28 1.57 -36.63
C PRO A 504 -1.67 0.58 -35.52
N VAL A 505 -1.53 0.96 -34.23
CA VAL A 505 -1.95 0.10 -33.10
C VAL A 505 -3.47 -0.06 -33.10
N GLU A 506 -4.21 1.03 -33.20
CA GLU A 506 -5.67 1.02 -33.30
C GLU A 506 -6.17 0.22 -34.51
N ARG A 507 -5.51 0.38 -35.65
CA ARG A 507 -5.86 -0.32 -36.90
C ARG A 507 -5.63 -1.83 -36.77
N GLY A 508 -4.47 -2.23 -36.23
CA GLY A 508 -4.16 -3.63 -36.01
C GLY A 508 -5.09 -4.28 -35.00
N LEU A 509 -5.42 -3.57 -33.90
CA LEU A 509 -6.33 -4.06 -32.87
C LEU A 509 -7.75 -4.26 -33.43
N ALA A 510 -8.26 -3.29 -34.19
CA ALA A 510 -9.56 -3.37 -34.84
C ALA A 510 -9.68 -4.61 -35.76
N ASP A 511 -8.67 -4.82 -36.59
CA ASP A 511 -8.63 -5.93 -37.54
C ASP A 511 -8.49 -7.28 -36.82
N LEU A 512 -7.54 -7.41 -35.89
CA LEU A 512 -7.34 -8.65 -35.11
C LEU A 512 -8.56 -8.99 -34.27
N TRP A 513 -9.18 -7.99 -33.61
CA TRP A 513 -10.40 -8.19 -32.85
C TRP A 513 -11.53 -8.70 -33.74
N SER A 514 -11.73 -8.10 -34.92
CA SER A 514 -12.80 -8.54 -35.84
C SER A 514 -12.63 -10.00 -36.27
N ARG A 515 -11.40 -10.43 -36.56
CA ARG A 515 -11.09 -11.80 -37.00
C ARG A 515 -11.15 -12.82 -35.85
N THR A 516 -10.83 -12.39 -34.62
CA THR A 516 -10.72 -13.27 -33.44
C THR A 516 -12.03 -13.37 -32.67
N ALA A 517 -12.70 -12.24 -32.43
CA ALA A 517 -13.84 -12.15 -31.55
C ALA A 517 -15.17 -12.47 -32.23
N ALA A 518 -15.29 -12.33 -33.56
CA ALA A 518 -16.50 -12.65 -34.31
C ALA A 518 -17.06 -14.06 -34.01
N PRO A 519 -16.25 -15.15 -33.98
CA PRO A 519 -16.74 -16.48 -33.63
C PRO A 519 -16.97 -16.69 -32.12
N MET A 520 -16.51 -15.79 -31.25
CA MET A 520 -16.62 -15.94 -29.80
C MET A 520 -17.94 -15.38 -29.26
N SER A 521 -18.66 -16.14 -28.44
CA SER A 521 -19.80 -15.66 -27.66
C SER A 521 -19.36 -15.22 -26.25
N MET A 522 -19.35 -16.13 -25.28
CA MET A 522 -19.07 -15.82 -23.87
C MET A 522 -17.58 -15.54 -23.59
N ALA A 523 -16.67 -16.20 -24.33
CA ALA A 523 -15.22 -16.05 -24.18
C ALA A 523 -14.71 -14.64 -24.55
N ARG A 524 -15.48 -13.87 -25.33
CA ARG A 524 -15.10 -12.55 -25.81
C ARG A 524 -14.78 -11.57 -24.68
N ARG A 525 -15.57 -11.61 -23.59
CA ARG A 525 -15.35 -10.75 -22.42
C ARG A 525 -14.05 -11.09 -21.69
N GLN A 526 -13.77 -12.38 -21.54
CA GLN A 526 -12.56 -12.85 -20.90
C GLN A 526 -11.33 -12.51 -21.74
N PHE A 527 -11.42 -12.67 -23.06
CA PHE A 527 -10.32 -12.33 -23.97
C PHE A 527 -10.03 -10.82 -23.98
N ARG A 528 -11.05 -9.95 -24.04
CA ARG A 528 -10.84 -8.49 -23.89
C ARG A 528 -10.13 -8.13 -22.59
N LYS A 529 -10.51 -8.78 -21.47
CA LYS A 529 -9.86 -8.57 -20.17
C LYS A 529 -8.41 -9.06 -20.13
N ALA A 530 -8.00 -9.98 -21.00
CA ALA A 530 -6.61 -10.43 -21.08
C ALA A 530 -5.73 -9.48 -21.92
N ILE A 531 -6.33 -8.70 -22.82
CA ILE A 531 -5.63 -7.72 -23.66
C ILE A 531 -5.49 -6.36 -22.96
N MET A 532 -6.53 -5.96 -22.20
CA MET A 532 -6.56 -4.74 -21.38
C MET A 532 -5.92 -4.97 -20.02
#